data_AF-A0A9R1PE53-F1
#
_entry.id   AF-A0A9R1PE53-F1
#
_cell.length_a   1.000
_cell.length_b   1.000
_cell.length_c   1.000
_cell.angle_alpha   90.00
_cell.angle_beta   90.00
_cell.angle_gamma   90.00
#
_symmetry.space_group_name_H-M   'P 1'
#
loop_
_entity.id
_entity.type
_entity.pdbx_description
1 polymer ?
#
loop_
_entity_poly.entity_id
_entity_poly.type
_entity_poly.pdbx_seq_one_letter_code
_entity_poly.pdbx_strand_id
1 'polypeptide(L)'
;MFHGSLSIEISNGHPNMRIIRRKVALLLGQWISEIKGDTRKLVYRALVALLQDNDIAVRLAACSSLCYLFQESSFSELDLFECLPTCWTMCFKLTEDVQEFDSKVQVLNFISVLLEHVGDKVIPFASQLSQFFQKIWDESAGESLLQIQLLTALRTFVSSLGYQSPLSYHMLMPILQSGVNVDSPDALNLLEDSVLLWEATLSNAPSIVPQLMDLFPYLVGIVNRSFDHLEVAVNIVEDYTIFGGSEFLKSHGTSLANVLDTIVGNVNDKGLLTTLPVIDLLIQLFPQEAPPLISSALQKLIFISLSRDDEHNPSRTTVRASSGAILARLLVMNTNFSAQLLSEPALLANIQQSGISLKDNLLLSLVDMWIDKVDNATAIQQKEYAMALSVVLTLQIPQVIDKLDDILSGDITSSSWLGNDNSGYSSKFLKKRQAKDLDPIKQASLENILRENLKACAAHHGDSTFNAAISRIHPSSFAQLQQALNSA
;
A
#
# COMPACT_ATOMS: atom_id res chain seq x y z
N MET A 1 -16.20 11.17 45.80
CA MET A 1 -14.82 10.69 46.04
C MET A 1 -13.78 11.70 45.57
N PHE A 2 -13.77 12.10 44.29
CA PHE A 2 -12.84 13.12 43.78
C PHE A 2 -13.00 14.51 44.43
N HIS A 3 -14.21 15.07 44.41
CA HIS A 3 -14.56 16.37 45.03
C HIS A 3 -14.41 16.45 46.56
N GLY A 4 -14.11 15.33 47.22
CA GLY A 4 -13.83 15.26 48.66
C GLY A 4 -12.33 15.16 48.90
N SER A 5 -11.91 14.04 49.50
CA SER A 5 -10.54 13.84 49.97
C SER A 5 -9.46 13.87 48.87
N LEU A 6 -9.72 13.30 47.68
CA LEU A 6 -8.68 13.13 46.65
C LEU A 6 -8.21 14.47 46.05
N SER A 7 -9.12 15.41 45.80
CA SER A 7 -8.74 16.74 45.28
C SER A 7 -7.92 17.58 46.27
N ILE A 8 -8.15 17.38 47.58
CA ILE A 8 -7.42 18.05 48.64
C ILE A 8 -6.02 17.42 48.79
N GLU A 9 -5.96 16.09 48.79
CA GLU A 9 -4.71 15.33 48.92
C GLU A 9 -3.77 15.56 47.73
N ILE A 10 -4.30 15.62 46.51
CA ILE A 10 -3.50 15.84 45.29
C ILE A 10 -2.90 17.25 45.23
N SER A 11 -3.60 18.24 45.78
CA SER A 11 -3.18 19.65 45.79
C SER A 11 -2.21 19.99 46.94
N ASN A 12 -1.93 19.04 47.83
CA ASN A 12 -1.04 19.27 48.96
C ASN A 12 0.44 19.16 48.54
N GLY A 13 1.10 20.31 48.40
CA GLY A 13 2.50 20.43 47.98
C GLY A 13 3.55 20.00 49.01
N HIS A 14 3.17 19.50 50.19
CA HIS A 14 4.13 19.07 51.20
C HIS A 14 5.01 17.90 50.67
N PRO A 15 6.35 17.89 50.89
CA PRO A 15 7.24 16.86 50.36
C PRO A 15 6.84 15.43 50.73
N ASN A 16 6.41 15.21 51.98
CA ASN A 16 5.97 13.88 52.44
C ASN A 16 4.67 13.39 51.79
N MET A 17 3.92 14.28 51.13
CA MET A 17 2.68 13.91 50.44
C MET A 17 2.94 13.29 49.06
N ARG A 18 4.19 13.24 48.58
CA ARG A 18 4.55 12.62 47.28
C ARG A 18 4.03 11.20 47.11
N ILE A 19 4.04 10.40 48.19
CA ILE A 19 3.55 9.00 48.15
C ILE A 19 2.04 8.99 47.92
N ILE A 20 1.32 9.91 48.57
CA ILE A 20 -0.13 10.05 48.44
C ILE A 20 -0.45 10.58 47.04
N ARG A 21 0.18 11.67 46.59
CA ARG A 21 -0.03 12.22 45.25
C ARG A 21 0.22 11.19 44.15
N ARG A 22 1.32 10.41 44.24
CA ARG A 22 1.60 9.31 43.32
C ARG A 22 0.48 8.26 43.32
N LYS A 23 0.05 7.80 44.49
CA LYS A 23 -1.03 6.79 44.60
C LYS A 23 -2.36 7.32 44.07
N VAL A 24 -2.70 8.56 44.40
CA VAL A 24 -3.91 9.22 43.90
C VAL A 24 -3.85 9.33 42.37
N ALA A 25 -2.72 9.72 41.79
CA ALA A 25 -2.54 9.76 40.34
C ALA A 25 -2.83 8.39 39.70
N LEU A 26 -2.22 7.31 40.21
CA LEU A 26 -2.42 5.95 39.69
C LEU A 26 -3.89 5.49 39.82
N LEU A 27 -4.51 5.77 40.96
CA LEU A 27 -5.91 5.41 41.21
C LEU A 27 -6.85 6.12 40.25
N LEU A 28 -6.60 7.41 39.96
CA LEU A 28 -7.38 8.17 39.00
C LEU A 28 -7.27 7.62 37.57
N GLY A 29 -6.09 7.15 37.17
CA GLY A 29 -5.88 6.49 35.88
C GLY A 29 -6.65 5.18 35.78
N GLN A 30 -6.59 4.33 36.81
CA GLN A 30 -7.26 3.03 36.82
C GLN A 30 -8.79 3.11 36.87
N TRP A 31 -9.35 4.18 37.44
CA TRP A 31 -10.78 4.35 37.65
C TRP A 31 -11.42 5.33 36.65
N ILE A 32 -10.72 5.65 35.57
CA ILE A 32 -11.14 6.69 34.64
C ILE A 32 -12.47 6.38 33.93
N SER A 33 -12.74 5.11 33.66
CA SER A 33 -14.00 4.61 33.09
C SER A 33 -15.22 4.91 33.97
N GLU A 34 -15.03 4.91 35.29
CA GLU A 34 -16.07 5.18 36.28
C GLU A 34 -16.30 6.68 36.53
N ILE A 35 -15.36 7.53 36.12
CA ILE A 35 -15.43 8.98 36.32
C ILE A 35 -16.22 9.61 35.16
N LYS A 36 -17.40 10.18 35.46
CA LYS A 36 -18.33 10.74 34.46
C LYS A 36 -18.51 12.26 34.59
N GLY A 37 -18.95 12.88 33.49
CA GLY A 37 -19.32 14.30 33.43
C GLY A 37 -18.15 15.26 33.72
N ASP A 38 -18.48 16.42 34.28
CA ASP A 38 -17.53 17.52 34.53
C ASP A 38 -16.37 17.14 35.48
N THR A 39 -16.57 16.11 36.32
CA THR A 39 -15.52 15.60 37.21
C THR A 39 -14.32 15.07 36.42
N ARG A 40 -14.54 14.54 35.21
CA ARG A 40 -13.47 14.05 34.34
C ARG A 40 -12.54 15.16 33.90
N LYS A 41 -13.08 16.34 33.58
CA LYS A 41 -12.29 17.52 33.21
C LYS A 41 -11.40 17.98 34.36
N LEU A 42 -11.90 17.90 35.59
CA LEU A 42 -11.12 18.25 36.77
C LEU A 42 -10.03 17.23 37.07
N VAL A 43 -10.32 15.93 36.93
CA VAL A 43 -9.33 14.84 37.06
C VAL A 43 -8.22 15.02 36.04
N TYR A 44 -8.59 15.29 34.79
CA TYR A 44 -7.65 15.58 33.72
C TYR A 44 -6.72 16.75 34.07
N ARG A 45 -7.27 17.91 34.44
CA ARG A 45 -6.49 19.09 34.83
C ARG A 45 -5.59 18.81 36.03
N ALA A 46 -6.05 18.02 37.00
CA ALA A 46 -5.26 17.63 38.15
C ALA A 46 -4.08 16.71 37.76
N LEU A 47 -4.29 15.75 36.87
CA LEU A 47 -3.22 14.89 36.35
C LEU A 47 -2.21 15.68 35.51
N VAL A 48 -2.65 16.62 34.67
CA VAL A 48 -1.75 17.53 33.93
C VAL A 48 -0.94 18.41 34.90
N ALA A 49 -1.54 18.89 35.98
CA ALA A 49 -0.81 19.63 37.01
C ALA A 49 0.26 18.78 37.69
N LEU A 50 0.01 17.48 37.92
CA LEU A 50 1.00 16.57 38.48
C LEU A 50 2.19 16.26 37.56
N LEU A 51 2.09 16.51 36.26
CA LEU A 51 3.27 16.46 35.37
C LEU A 51 4.33 17.52 35.71
N GLN A 52 3.92 18.58 36.43
CA GLN A 52 4.77 19.66 36.92
C GLN A 52 5.22 19.47 38.39
N ASP A 53 4.95 18.30 39.00
CA ASP A 53 5.37 18.02 40.38
C ASP A 53 6.90 18.02 40.51
N ASN A 54 7.43 18.25 41.72
CA ASN A 54 8.87 18.19 41.97
C ASN A 54 9.40 16.74 42.01
N ASP A 55 8.54 15.76 42.29
CA ASP A 55 8.94 14.35 42.42
C ASP A 55 8.75 13.58 41.11
N ILE A 56 9.84 13.00 40.58
CA ILE A 56 9.86 12.25 39.31
C ILE A 56 8.86 11.08 39.34
N ALA A 57 8.72 10.38 40.47
CA ALA A 57 7.81 9.24 40.55
C ALA A 57 6.34 9.66 40.52
N VAL A 58 6.01 10.86 40.99
CA VAL A 58 4.67 11.46 40.84
C VAL A 58 4.41 11.82 39.38
N ARG A 59 5.39 12.44 38.70
CA ARG A 59 5.29 12.81 37.28
C ARG A 59 5.10 11.59 36.37
N LEU A 60 5.87 10.52 36.60
CA LEU A 60 5.70 9.26 35.88
C LEU A 60 4.33 8.63 36.14
N ALA A 61 3.86 8.61 37.39
CA ALA A 61 2.51 8.14 37.68
C ALA A 61 1.42 8.95 36.96
N ALA A 62 1.56 10.27 36.91
CA ALA A 62 0.66 11.13 36.15
C ALA A 62 0.71 10.83 34.64
N CYS A 63 1.90 10.63 34.08
CA CYS A 63 2.12 10.25 32.69
C CYS A 63 1.35 8.96 32.32
N SER A 64 1.51 7.88 33.10
CA SER A 64 0.75 6.64 32.86
C SER A 64 -0.76 6.82 33.01
N SER A 65 -1.20 7.55 34.03
CA SER A 65 -2.63 7.78 34.25
C SER A 65 -3.28 8.59 33.13
N LEU A 66 -2.53 9.51 32.53
CA LEU A 66 -2.99 10.26 31.36
C LEU A 66 -3.10 9.37 30.13
N CYS A 67 -2.21 8.39 29.90
CA CYS A 67 -2.37 7.42 28.81
C CYS A 67 -3.73 6.70 28.90
N TYR A 68 -4.09 6.17 30.07
CA TYR A 68 -5.38 5.50 30.27
C TYR A 68 -6.57 6.44 30.02
N LEU A 69 -6.42 7.71 30.38
CA LEU A 69 -7.48 8.70 30.20
C LEU A 69 -7.75 9.03 28.74
N PHE A 70 -6.70 9.11 27.91
CA PHE A 70 -6.82 9.42 26.49
C PHE A 70 -7.29 8.23 25.65
N GLN A 71 -6.90 7.01 26.02
CA GLN A 71 -7.33 5.78 25.35
C GLN A 71 -8.83 5.47 25.52
N GLU A 72 -9.53 6.16 26.44
CA GLU A 72 -10.97 6.00 26.64
C GLU A 72 -11.81 6.74 25.59
N SER A 73 -12.79 6.03 25.02
CA SER A 73 -13.63 6.47 23.88
C SER A 73 -14.52 7.71 24.11
N SER A 74 -14.53 8.28 25.31
CA SER A 74 -15.40 9.39 25.71
C SER A 74 -14.62 10.66 26.07
N PHE A 75 -13.48 10.85 25.41
CA PHE A 75 -12.58 11.98 25.58
C PHE A 75 -13.04 13.23 24.78
N SER A 76 -12.83 14.42 25.36
CA SER A 76 -13.17 15.72 24.75
C SER A 76 -11.91 16.39 24.22
N GLU A 77 -11.73 16.37 22.89
CA GLU A 77 -10.55 16.93 22.20
C GLU A 77 -10.28 18.40 22.54
N LEU A 78 -11.33 19.19 22.78
CA LEU A 78 -11.22 20.61 23.15
C LEU A 78 -10.46 20.82 24.47
N ASP A 79 -10.68 19.96 25.47
CA ASP A 79 -10.01 20.09 26.76
C ASP A 79 -8.52 19.66 26.67
N LEU A 80 -8.17 18.76 25.74
CA LEU A 80 -6.78 18.40 25.44
C LEU A 80 -6.00 19.58 24.88
N PHE A 81 -6.57 20.26 23.88
CA PHE A 81 -5.87 21.32 23.15
C PHE A 81 -5.37 22.44 24.06
N GLU A 82 -6.13 22.81 25.09
CA GLU A 82 -5.72 23.83 26.07
C GLU A 82 -4.44 23.43 26.84
N CYS A 83 -4.25 22.14 27.07
CA CYS A 83 -3.18 21.61 27.92
C CYS A 83 -2.01 21.01 27.13
N LEU A 84 -2.13 20.83 25.81
CA LEU A 84 -1.09 20.25 24.96
C LEU A 84 0.30 20.90 25.12
N PRO A 85 0.46 22.24 25.10
CA PRO A 85 1.78 22.85 25.27
C PRO A 85 2.45 22.42 26.57
N THR A 86 1.67 22.34 27.65
CA THR A 86 2.12 21.90 28.98
C THR A 86 2.50 20.42 28.95
N CYS A 87 1.66 19.56 28.36
CA CYS A 87 1.95 18.14 28.23
C CYS A 87 3.27 17.92 27.48
N TRP A 88 3.45 18.51 26.30
CA TRP A 88 4.68 18.38 25.52
C TRP A 88 5.91 18.83 26.30
N THR A 89 5.87 20.04 26.84
CA THR A 89 6.99 20.61 27.60
C THR A 89 7.35 19.75 28.81
N MET A 90 6.36 19.22 29.53
CA MET A 90 6.61 18.37 30.70
C MET A 90 7.10 16.98 30.32
N CYS A 91 6.65 16.41 29.20
CA CYS A 91 7.18 15.15 28.68
C CYS A 91 8.65 15.29 28.31
N PHE A 92 9.00 16.35 27.56
CA PHE A 92 10.39 16.56 27.14
C PHE A 92 11.33 16.73 28.33
N LYS A 93 10.94 17.52 29.34
CA LYS A 93 11.69 17.63 30.60
C LYS A 93 11.77 16.29 31.33
N LEU A 94 10.67 15.55 31.40
CA LEU A 94 10.63 14.27 32.12
C LEU A 94 11.55 13.24 31.47
N THR A 95 11.64 13.21 30.13
CA THR A 95 12.60 12.36 29.42
C THR A 95 14.05 12.70 29.78
N GLU A 96 14.38 13.99 29.97
CA GLU A 96 15.72 14.42 30.38
C GLU A 96 16.04 14.05 31.84
N ASP A 97 15.02 14.06 32.71
CA ASP A 97 15.18 13.78 34.14
C ASP A 97 15.30 12.27 34.43
N VAL A 98 14.76 11.40 33.58
CA VAL A 98 14.76 9.94 33.79
C VAL A 98 15.97 9.26 33.16
N GLN A 99 16.61 8.39 33.93
CA GLN A 99 17.79 7.63 33.49
C GLN A 99 17.43 6.23 32.99
N GLU A 100 16.43 5.61 33.63
CA GLU A 100 16.04 4.24 33.34
C GLU A 100 15.29 4.12 32.01
N PHE A 101 15.66 3.11 31.22
CA PHE A 101 15.04 2.77 29.94
C PHE A 101 13.51 2.67 30.04
N ASP A 102 12.99 1.92 31.02
CA ASP A 102 11.54 1.74 31.22
C ASP A 102 10.81 3.06 31.45
N SER A 103 11.46 4.01 32.11
CA SER A 103 10.89 5.33 32.35
C SER A 103 10.86 6.17 31.06
N LYS A 104 11.88 6.08 30.21
CA LYS A 104 11.88 6.73 28.89
C LYS A 104 10.78 6.18 27.98
N VAL A 105 10.63 4.85 27.96
CA VAL A 105 9.55 4.18 27.20
C VAL A 105 8.18 4.63 27.68
N GLN A 106 7.97 4.76 29.00
CA GLN A 106 6.72 5.24 29.56
C GLN A 106 6.36 6.65 29.09
N VAL A 107 7.34 7.56 29.00
CA VAL A 107 7.13 8.92 28.50
C VAL A 107 6.88 8.93 26.99
N LEU A 108 7.64 8.14 26.22
CA LEU A 108 7.43 8.01 24.77
C LEU A 108 6.05 7.45 24.44
N ASN A 109 5.57 6.45 25.18
CA ASN A 109 4.22 5.92 25.00
C ASN A 109 3.17 7.01 25.22
N PHE A 110 3.34 7.85 26.25
CA PHE A 110 2.43 8.97 26.46
C PHE A 110 2.45 9.98 25.31
N ILE A 111 3.63 10.27 24.76
CA ILE A 111 3.77 11.11 23.56
C ILE A 111 3.06 10.48 22.37
N SER A 112 3.21 9.18 22.14
CA SER A 112 2.52 8.46 21.07
C SER A 112 1.00 8.56 21.21
N VAL A 113 0.47 8.31 22.41
CA VAL A 113 -0.97 8.46 22.69
C VAL A 113 -1.44 9.89 22.43
N LEU A 114 -0.68 10.91 22.85
CA LEU A 114 -1.02 12.30 22.53
C LEU A 114 -1.07 12.52 21.00
N LEU A 115 -0.09 12.02 20.25
CA LEU A 115 -0.04 12.19 18.79
C LEU A 115 -1.25 11.58 18.07
N GLU A 116 -1.76 10.45 18.57
CA GLU A 116 -2.95 9.77 18.03
C GLU A 116 -4.22 10.62 18.14
N HIS A 117 -4.35 11.43 19.19
CA HIS A 117 -5.55 12.24 19.44
C HIS A 117 -5.47 13.68 18.92
N VAL A 118 -4.26 14.19 18.66
CA VAL A 118 -4.05 15.61 18.34
C VAL A 118 -4.35 15.94 16.88
N GLY A 119 -4.19 14.97 15.97
CA GLY A 119 -4.39 15.18 14.54
C GLY A 119 -3.60 16.38 13.98
N ASP A 120 -4.27 17.22 13.18
CA ASP A 120 -3.67 18.40 12.52
C ASP A 120 -3.16 19.46 13.50
N LYS A 121 -3.60 19.43 14.77
CA LYS A 121 -3.18 20.39 15.80
C LYS A 121 -1.74 20.18 16.28
N VAL A 122 -1.05 19.16 15.78
CA VAL A 122 0.37 18.91 16.08
C VAL A 122 1.29 19.89 15.32
N ILE A 123 0.82 20.46 14.20
CA ILE A 123 1.63 21.28 13.28
C ILE A 123 2.38 22.42 13.99
N PRO A 124 1.77 23.21 14.90
CA PRO A 124 2.47 24.28 15.62
C PRO A 124 3.66 23.79 16.48
N PHE A 125 3.66 22.51 16.88
CA PHE A 125 4.69 21.89 17.73
C PHE A 125 5.69 21.04 16.94
N ALA A 126 5.55 20.95 15.61
CA ALA A 126 6.33 20.03 14.77
C ALA A 126 7.84 20.20 14.91
N SER A 127 8.32 21.45 15.00
CA SER A 127 9.75 21.74 15.17
C SER A 127 10.27 21.25 16.52
N GLN A 128 9.52 21.49 17.60
CA GLN A 128 9.91 21.08 18.95
C GLN A 128 9.92 19.55 19.08
N LEU A 129 8.89 18.88 18.53
CA LEU A 129 8.81 17.42 18.49
C LEU A 129 9.93 16.80 17.66
N SER A 130 10.29 17.42 16.53
CA SER A 130 11.38 16.93 15.68
C SER A 130 12.74 17.03 16.38
N GLN A 131 13.00 18.12 17.11
CA GLN A 131 14.21 18.24 17.94
C GLN A 131 14.24 17.19 19.06
N PHE A 132 13.09 16.94 19.70
CA PHE A 132 12.97 15.93 20.74
C PHE A 132 13.24 14.52 20.21
N PHE A 133 12.62 14.13 19.10
CA PHE A 133 12.81 12.81 18.50
C PHE A 133 14.25 12.59 18.00
N GLN A 134 14.87 13.61 17.40
CA GLN A 134 16.28 13.56 17.03
C GLN A 134 17.17 13.29 18.25
N LYS A 135 16.95 14.02 19.35
CA LYS A 135 17.72 13.87 20.57
C LYS A 135 17.60 12.46 21.15
N ILE A 136 16.39 11.92 21.23
CA ILE A 136 16.19 10.54 21.73
C ILE A 136 16.86 9.53 20.81
N TRP A 137 16.74 9.70 19.49
CA TRP A 137 17.41 8.81 18.54
C TRP A 137 18.90 8.73 18.81
N ASP A 138 19.56 9.89 18.94
CA ASP A 138 21.00 9.98 19.17
C ASP A 138 21.41 9.38 20.53
N GLU A 139 20.60 9.56 21.58
CA GLU A 139 20.83 8.99 22.92
C GLU A 139 20.51 7.50 23.02
N SER A 140 19.71 6.95 22.10
CA SER A 140 19.25 5.56 22.11
C SER A 140 20.18 4.59 21.36
N ALA A 141 21.38 5.03 20.99
CA ALA A 141 22.34 4.20 20.28
C ALA A 141 22.68 2.92 21.06
N GLY A 142 22.40 1.76 20.47
CA GLY A 142 22.56 0.44 21.11
C GLY A 142 21.36 -0.02 21.94
N GLU A 143 20.32 0.81 22.12
CA GLU A 143 19.07 0.47 22.78
C GLU A 143 17.96 0.20 21.75
N SER A 144 18.02 -0.96 21.09
CA SER A 144 17.12 -1.28 19.97
C SER A 144 15.63 -1.20 20.32
N LEU A 145 15.24 -1.59 21.54
CA LEU A 145 13.85 -1.48 21.99
C LEU A 145 13.37 -0.02 22.11
N LEU A 146 14.24 0.91 22.51
CA LEU A 146 13.89 2.34 22.60
C LEU A 146 13.74 2.91 21.19
N GLN A 147 14.64 2.53 20.29
CA GLN A 147 14.60 2.90 18.89
C GLN A 147 13.33 2.39 18.20
N ILE A 148 12.89 1.16 18.46
CA ILE A 148 11.61 0.61 17.96
C ILE A 148 10.41 1.46 18.42
N GLN A 149 10.34 1.79 19.72
CA GLN A 149 9.27 2.64 20.24
C GLN A 149 9.30 4.05 19.64
N LEU A 150 10.50 4.58 19.41
CA LEU A 150 10.70 5.86 18.76
C LEU A 150 10.25 5.85 17.29
N LEU A 151 10.58 4.80 16.52
CA LEU A 151 10.13 4.63 15.13
C LEU A 151 8.61 4.54 15.05
N THR A 152 7.98 3.83 15.99
CA THR A 152 6.51 3.78 16.12
C THR A 152 5.93 5.17 16.40
N ALA A 153 6.50 5.93 17.34
CA ALA A 153 6.06 7.29 17.65
C ALA A 153 6.23 8.25 16.45
N LEU A 154 7.34 8.14 15.72
CA LEU A 154 7.62 8.90 14.50
C LEU A 154 6.59 8.60 13.40
N ARG A 155 6.15 7.34 13.28
CA ARG A 155 5.13 6.95 12.30
C ARG A 155 3.81 7.67 12.58
N THR A 156 3.39 7.70 13.85
CA THR A 156 2.20 8.46 14.28
C THR A 156 2.40 9.95 14.06
N PHE A 157 3.57 10.50 14.40
CA PHE A 157 3.87 11.92 14.20
C PHE A 157 3.76 12.34 12.72
N VAL A 158 4.37 11.59 11.81
CA VAL A 158 4.30 11.85 10.36
C VAL A 158 2.87 11.74 9.85
N SER A 159 2.11 10.76 10.34
CA SER A 159 0.70 10.60 9.99
C SER A 159 -0.15 11.78 10.47
N SER A 160 0.09 12.29 11.69
CA SER A 160 -0.61 13.45 12.25
C SER A 160 -0.24 14.76 11.53
N LEU A 161 0.97 14.87 10.98
CA LEU A 161 1.36 16.00 10.12
C LEU A 161 0.64 15.98 8.76
N GLY A 162 0.28 14.80 8.24
CA GLY A 162 -0.36 14.65 6.93
C GLY A 162 0.44 15.34 5.82
N TYR A 163 -0.22 16.20 5.03
CA TYR A 163 0.42 16.97 3.95
C TYR A 163 1.56 17.91 4.41
N GLN A 164 1.66 18.21 5.71
CA GLN A 164 2.76 18.98 6.29
C GLN A 164 3.92 18.08 6.75
N SER A 165 3.93 16.79 6.39
CA SER A 165 5.03 15.86 6.66
C SER A 165 6.43 16.37 6.29
N PRO A 166 6.64 17.23 5.25
CA PRO A 166 7.97 17.77 4.95
C PRO A 166 8.61 18.56 6.09
N LEU A 167 7.84 19.06 7.06
CA LEU A 167 8.37 19.72 8.27
C LEU A 167 9.27 18.80 9.11
N SER A 168 9.10 17.48 8.99
CA SER A 168 9.85 16.48 9.76
C SER A 168 11.09 15.94 9.04
N TYR A 169 11.22 16.17 7.72
CA TYR A 169 12.17 15.43 6.88
C TYR A 169 13.64 15.62 7.29
N HIS A 170 14.01 16.79 7.78
CA HIS A 170 15.38 17.05 8.24
C HIS A 170 15.84 16.06 9.33
N MET A 171 14.95 15.72 10.27
CA MET A 171 15.21 14.73 11.32
C MET A 171 14.93 13.31 10.83
N LEU A 172 13.85 13.15 10.05
CA LEU A 172 13.36 11.83 9.68
C LEU A 172 14.28 11.08 8.70
N MET A 173 14.90 11.79 7.74
CA MET A 173 15.68 11.13 6.68
C MET A 173 16.92 10.39 7.22
N PRO A 174 17.78 10.97 8.08
CA PRO A 174 18.91 10.23 8.66
C PRO A 174 18.48 9.01 9.49
N ILE A 175 17.38 9.15 10.25
CA ILE A 175 16.82 8.04 11.06
C ILE A 175 16.35 6.91 10.15
N LEU A 176 15.56 7.23 9.11
CA LEU A 176 15.09 6.26 8.13
C LEU A 176 16.25 5.56 7.43
N GLN A 177 17.24 6.31 6.94
CA GLN A 177 18.41 5.73 6.26
C GLN A 177 19.19 4.78 7.16
N SER A 178 19.31 5.08 8.46
CA SER A 178 19.93 4.19 9.43
C SER A 178 19.11 2.91 9.62
N GLY A 179 17.79 3.02 9.71
CA GLY A 179 16.89 1.90 10.00
C GLY A 179 16.63 0.96 8.82
N VAL A 180 16.57 1.49 7.59
CA VAL A 180 16.34 0.69 6.36
C VAL A 180 17.63 0.13 5.76
N ASN A 181 18.80 0.51 6.29
CA ASN A 181 20.07 -0.04 5.86
C ASN A 181 20.22 -1.48 6.39
N VAL A 182 19.99 -2.43 5.51
CA VAL A 182 20.10 -3.85 5.83
C VAL A 182 21.51 -4.26 6.25
N ASP A 183 22.55 -3.58 5.79
CA ASP A 183 23.95 -3.91 6.14
C ASP A 183 24.36 -3.38 7.53
N SER A 184 23.48 -2.65 8.22
CA SER A 184 23.72 -2.20 9.59
C SER A 184 23.62 -3.36 10.60
N PRO A 185 24.39 -3.31 11.72
CA PRO A 185 24.31 -4.34 12.76
C PRO A 185 22.93 -4.39 13.43
N ASP A 186 22.22 -3.26 13.47
CA ASP A 186 20.91 -3.13 14.11
C ASP A 186 19.73 -3.48 13.19
N ALA A 187 20.01 -3.79 11.90
CA ALA A 187 18.98 -4.04 10.88
C ALA A 187 17.96 -5.10 11.32
N LEU A 188 18.40 -6.19 11.97
CA LEU A 188 17.50 -7.25 12.43
C LEU A 188 16.42 -6.78 13.40
N ASN A 189 16.72 -5.74 14.20
CA ASN A 189 15.80 -5.23 15.20
C ASN A 189 14.95 -4.08 14.67
N LEU A 190 15.51 -3.23 13.81
CA LEU A 190 14.89 -1.96 13.43
C LEU A 190 14.15 -2.01 12.09
N LEU A 191 14.45 -2.99 11.23
CA LEU A 191 13.99 -2.97 9.85
C LEU A 191 12.46 -2.98 9.72
N GLU A 192 11.76 -3.77 10.54
CA GLU A 192 10.29 -3.87 10.50
C GLU A 192 9.63 -2.50 10.71
N ASP A 193 9.95 -1.83 11.81
CA ASP A 193 9.41 -0.51 12.13
C ASP A 193 9.92 0.59 11.19
N SER A 194 11.14 0.46 10.67
CA SER A 194 11.72 1.42 9.74
C SER A 194 11.04 1.40 8.37
N VAL A 195 10.69 0.21 7.86
CA VAL A 195 9.96 0.06 6.60
C VAL A 195 8.51 0.53 6.75
N LEU A 196 7.88 0.30 7.91
CA LEU A 196 6.56 0.86 8.23
C LEU A 196 6.58 2.40 8.34
N LEU A 197 7.63 2.97 8.93
CA LEU A 197 7.82 4.42 8.97
C LEU A 197 8.04 4.99 7.56
N TRP A 198 8.80 4.29 6.71
CA TRP A 198 9.03 4.70 5.33
C TRP A 198 7.72 4.74 4.53
N GLU A 199 6.91 3.69 4.59
CA GLU A 199 5.60 3.63 3.93
C GLU A 199 4.65 4.73 4.43
N ALA A 200 4.61 4.99 5.74
CA ALA A 200 3.80 6.07 6.30
C ALA A 200 4.29 7.45 5.84
N THR A 201 5.61 7.61 5.66
CA THR A 201 6.22 8.85 5.14
C THR A 201 5.79 9.10 3.71
N LEU A 202 5.84 8.09 2.84
CA LEU A 202 5.39 8.20 1.45
C LEU A 202 3.89 8.46 1.37
N SER A 203 3.10 7.74 2.17
CA SER A 203 1.64 7.88 2.22
C SER A 203 1.18 9.29 2.59
N ASN A 204 1.96 10.01 3.39
CA ASN A 204 1.68 11.38 3.82
C ASN A 204 2.49 12.45 3.05
N ALA A 205 3.34 12.05 2.11
CA ALA A 205 4.13 12.98 1.32
C ALA A 205 3.23 13.72 0.30
N PRO A 206 3.28 15.06 0.22
CA PRO A 206 2.57 15.80 -0.83
C PRO A 206 3.14 15.49 -2.24
N SER A 207 4.45 15.22 -2.31
CA SER A 207 5.22 14.87 -3.50
C SER A 207 6.50 14.12 -3.11
N ILE A 208 7.05 13.32 -4.02
CA ILE A 208 8.36 12.68 -3.80
C ILE A 208 9.47 13.72 -4.00
N VAL A 209 10.13 14.10 -2.91
CA VAL A 209 11.32 14.98 -2.94
C VAL A 209 12.59 14.16 -3.20
N PRO A 210 13.71 14.76 -3.64
CA PRO A 210 14.94 14.03 -3.95
C PRO A 210 15.42 13.11 -2.81
N GLN A 211 15.37 13.58 -1.56
CA GLN A 211 15.75 12.79 -0.38
C GLN A 211 14.91 11.53 -0.20
N LEU A 212 13.61 11.58 -0.54
CA LEU A 212 12.74 10.40 -0.54
C LEU A 212 13.04 9.51 -1.75
N MET A 213 13.34 10.09 -2.92
CA MET A 213 13.73 9.33 -4.10
C MET A 213 14.96 8.47 -3.81
N ASP A 214 15.96 9.05 -3.15
CA ASP A 214 17.23 8.41 -2.77
C ASP A 214 17.08 7.21 -1.82
N LEU A 215 15.90 7.01 -1.20
CA LEU A 215 15.63 5.84 -0.35
C LEU A 215 15.30 4.58 -1.15
N PHE A 216 14.81 4.70 -2.39
CA PHE A 216 14.32 3.55 -3.15
C PHE A 216 15.36 2.41 -3.32
N PRO A 217 16.66 2.68 -3.57
CA PRO A 217 17.67 1.62 -3.68
C PRO A 217 17.77 0.70 -2.46
N TYR A 218 17.42 1.16 -1.25
CA TYR A 218 17.43 0.31 -0.06
C TYR A 218 16.39 -0.82 -0.15
N LEU A 219 15.29 -0.62 -0.88
CA LEU A 219 14.27 -1.66 -1.09
C LEU A 219 14.83 -2.88 -1.81
N VAL A 220 15.80 -2.70 -2.69
CA VAL A 220 16.51 -3.81 -3.37
C VAL A 220 17.22 -4.68 -2.35
N GLY A 221 17.93 -4.07 -1.40
CA GLY A 221 18.63 -4.80 -0.34
C GLY A 221 17.67 -5.54 0.59
N ILE A 222 16.53 -4.93 0.91
CA ILE A 222 15.49 -5.52 1.76
C ILE A 222 14.90 -6.78 1.09
N VAL A 223 14.44 -6.64 -0.15
CA VAL A 223 13.76 -7.72 -0.89
C VAL A 223 14.71 -8.87 -1.24
N ASN A 224 16.00 -8.60 -1.48
CA ASN A 224 16.98 -9.64 -1.75
C ASN A 224 17.34 -10.49 -0.51
N ARG A 225 17.09 -10.00 0.70
CA ARG A 225 17.40 -10.72 1.93
C ARG A 225 16.25 -11.61 2.40
N SER A 226 15.05 -11.07 2.45
CA SER A 226 13.85 -11.83 2.80
C SER A 226 12.58 -11.18 2.24
N PHE A 227 11.48 -11.93 2.28
CA PHE A 227 10.14 -11.47 1.89
C PHE A 227 9.23 -11.21 3.10
N ASP A 228 9.79 -11.09 4.31
CA ASP A 228 9.02 -10.90 5.55
C ASP A 228 8.22 -9.59 5.52
N HIS A 229 8.75 -8.58 4.81
CA HIS A 229 8.13 -7.26 4.65
C HIS A 229 7.49 -7.06 3.26
N LEU A 230 7.15 -8.14 2.54
CA LEU A 230 6.68 -8.07 1.15
C LEU A 230 5.49 -7.13 0.95
N GLU A 231 4.48 -7.20 1.83
CA GLU A 231 3.28 -6.37 1.70
C GLU A 231 3.61 -4.87 1.78
N VAL A 232 4.44 -4.47 2.75
CA VAL A 232 4.85 -3.08 2.91
C VAL A 232 5.78 -2.66 1.76
N ALA A 233 6.67 -3.54 1.31
CA ALA A 233 7.54 -3.30 0.16
C ALA A 233 6.73 -3.03 -1.12
N VAL A 234 5.68 -3.80 -1.38
CA VAL A 234 4.79 -3.58 -2.52
C VAL A 234 4.04 -2.26 -2.39
N ASN A 235 3.55 -1.91 -1.20
CA ASN A 235 2.91 -0.61 -0.93
C ASN A 235 3.87 0.56 -1.19
N ILE A 236 5.15 0.42 -0.83
CA ILE A 236 6.20 1.41 -1.12
C ILE A 236 6.39 1.56 -2.63
N VAL A 237 6.51 0.45 -3.38
CA VAL A 237 6.62 0.50 -4.85
C VAL A 237 5.40 1.20 -5.46
N GLU A 238 4.20 0.89 -4.98
CA GLU A 238 2.96 1.51 -5.43
C GLU A 238 2.97 3.02 -5.19
N ASP A 239 3.39 3.45 -4.00
CA ASP A 239 3.46 4.87 -3.64
C ASP A 239 4.49 5.61 -4.51
N TYR A 240 5.68 5.08 -4.73
CA TYR A 240 6.64 5.68 -5.67
C TYR A 240 6.11 5.75 -7.11
N THR A 241 5.38 4.72 -7.54
CA THR A 241 4.78 4.67 -8.88
C THR A 241 3.75 5.78 -9.05
N ILE A 242 2.88 5.98 -8.07
CA ILE A 242 1.81 7.00 -8.13
C ILE A 242 2.34 8.41 -7.92
N PHE A 243 3.20 8.61 -6.93
CA PHE A 243 3.64 9.95 -6.51
C PHE A 243 4.92 10.41 -7.19
N GLY A 244 5.83 9.51 -7.54
CA GLY A 244 7.09 9.81 -8.21
C GLY A 244 6.99 9.83 -9.73
N GLY A 245 5.98 9.16 -10.29
CA GLY A 245 5.63 9.26 -11.71
C GLY A 245 6.76 8.85 -12.67
N SER A 246 6.84 9.52 -13.82
CA SER A 246 7.89 9.24 -14.81
C SER A 246 9.31 9.56 -14.34
N GLU A 247 9.47 10.47 -13.37
CA GLU A 247 10.78 10.80 -12.79
C GLU A 247 11.33 9.63 -11.95
N PHE A 248 10.46 8.95 -11.22
CA PHE A 248 10.80 7.72 -10.51
C PHE A 248 11.28 6.62 -11.46
N LEU A 249 10.56 6.35 -12.56
CA LEU A 249 11.00 5.36 -13.55
C LEU A 249 12.35 5.71 -14.19
N LYS A 250 12.59 6.99 -14.49
CA LYS A 250 13.87 7.45 -15.05
C LYS A 250 15.03 7.27 -14.07
N SER A 251 14.79 7.52 -12.78
CA SER A 251 15.83 7.51 -11.76
C SER A 251 16.12 6.10 -11.23
N HIS A 252 15.09 5.27 -11.09
CA HIS A 252 15.17 3.98 -10.41
C HIS A 252 14.59 2.79 -11.20
N GLY A 253 14.34 2.95 -12.51
CA GLY A 253 13.76 1.89 -13.35
C GLY A 253 14.48 0.54 -13.26
N THR A 254 15.82 0.54 -13.22
CA THR A 254 16.61 -0.69 -13.06
C THR A 254 16.44 -1.32 -11.68
N SER A 255 16.45 -0.51 -10.62
CA SER A 255 16.21 -0.99 -9.26
C SER A 255 14.80 -1.56 -9.12
N LEU A 256 13.80 -0.90 -9.71
CA LEU A 256 12.41 -1.35 -9.73
C LEU A 256 12.28 -2.68 -10.45
N ALA A 257 12.90 -2.81 -11.63
CA ALA A 257 12.93 -4.04 -12.39
C ALA A 257 13.53 -5.20 -11.56
N ASN A 258 14.65 -4.96 -10.88
CA ASN A 258 15.27 -5.96 -10.00
C ASN A 258 14.35 -6.37 -8.85
N VAL A 259 13.70 -5.41 -8.17
CA VAL A 259 12.76 -5.71 -7.08
C VAL A 259 11.63 -6.60 -7.59
N LEU A 260 10.96 -6.21 -8.67
CA LEU A 260 9.82 -6.96 -9.21
C LEU A 260 10.24 -8.32 -9.75
N ASP A 261 11.41 -8.41 -10.41
CA ASP A 261 11.94 -9.67 -10.93
C ASP A 261 12.27 -10.67 -9.81
N THR A 262 12.90 -10.19 -8.74
CA THR A 262 13.19 -11.00 -7.54
C THR A 262 11.89 -11.47 -6.88
N ILE A 263 10.90 -10.59 -6.71
CA ILE A 263 9.62 -10.97 -6.09
C ILE A 263 8.90 -12.01 -6.95
N VAL A 264 8.62 -11.71 -8.22
CA VAL A 264 7.85 -12.59 -9.12
C VAL A 264 8.50 -13.95 -9.29
N GLY A 265 9.84 -14.02 -9.24
CA GLY A 265 10.56 -15.29 -9.40
C GLY A 265 10.59 -16.20 -8.16
N ASN A 266 10.33 -15.68 -6.97
CA ASN A 266 10.68 -16.39 -5.72
C ASN A 266 9.56 -16.47 -4.67
N VAL A 267 8.50 -15.68 -4.77
CA VAL A 267 7.40 -15.71 -3.80
C VAL A 267 6.35 -16.77 -4.15
N ASN A 268 5.58 -17.19 -3.14
CA ASN A 268 4.46 -18.11 -3.32
C ASN A 268 3.23 -17.42 -3.91
N ASP A 269 2.15 -18.16 -4.18
CA ASP A 269 0.91 -17.64 -4.75
C ASP A 269 0.34 -16.44 -3.99
N LYS A 270 0.38 -16.46 -2.65
CA LYS A 270 -0.09 -15.35 -1.81
C LYS A 270 0.75 -14.10 -2.06
N GLY A 271 2.08 -14.24 -2.08
CA GLY A 271 2.99 -13.14 -2.38
C GLY A 271 2.82 -12.60 -3.80
N LEU A 272 2.55 -13.47 -4.78
CA LEU A 272 2.25 -13.05 -6.15
C LEU A 272 0.96 -12.24 -6.18
N LEU A 273 -0.12 -12.71 -5.55
CA LEU A 273 -1.39 -11.96 -5.49
C LEU A 273 -1.26 -10.59 -4.82
N THR A 274 -0.35 -10.45 -3.84
CA THR A 274 -0.01 -9.14 -3.26
C THR A 274 0.72 -8.23 -4.26
N THR A 275 1.57 -8.79 -5.14
CA THR A 275 2.47 -8.05 -6.04
C THR A 275 1.84 -7.71 -7.39
N LEU A 276 1.02 -8.58 -7.96
CA LEU A 276 0.43 -8.40 -9.29
C LEU A 276 -0.31 -7.06 -9.46
N PRO A 277 -1.06 -6.54 -8.48
CA PRO A 277 -1.71 -5.22 -8.60
C PRO A 277 -0.74 -4.06 -8.87
N VAL A 278 0.50 -4.09 -8.35
CA VAL A 278 1.46 -3.00 -8.60
C VAL A 278 2.06 -3.09 -10.01
N ILE A 279 2.23 -4.31 -10.54
CA ILE A 279 2.65 -4.52 -11.92
C ILE A 279 1.56 -4.05 -12.90
N ASP A 280 0.30 -4.39 -12.61
CA ASP A 280 -0.85 -3.91 -13.37
C ASP A 280 -0.91 -2.38 -13.41
N LEU A 281 -0.79 -1.75 -12.24
CA LEU A 281 -0.76 -0.29 -12.09
C LEU A 281 0.40 0.36 -12.88
N LEU A 282 1.59 -0.24 -12.87
CA LEU A 282 2.74 0.25 -13.62
C LEU A 282 2.47 0.28 -15.13
N ILE A 283 1.89 -0.78 -15.68
CA ILE A 283 1.52 -0.84 -17.11
C ILE A 283 0.39 0.15 -17.40
N GLN A 284 -0.57 0.29 -16.49
CA GLN A 284 -1.66 1.24 -16.62
C GLN A 284 -1.15 2.70 -16.70
N LEU A 285 -0.21 3.08 -15.84
CA LEU A 285 0.28 4.45 -15.75
C LEU A 285 1.38 4.76 -16.77
N PHE A 286 2.21 3.78 -17.13
CA PHE A 286 3.38 3.95 -18.00
C PHE A 286 3.47 2.86 -19.07
N PRO A 287 2.48 2.76 -19.98
CA PRO A 287 2.38 1.64 -20.92
C PRO A 287 3.52 1.57 -21.93
N GLN A 288 4.28 2.65 -22.13
CA GLN A 288 5.42 2.68 -23.06
C GLN A 288 6.76 2.48 -22.33
N GLU A 289 6.94 3.08 -21.16
CA GLU A 289 8.20 3.08 -20.43
C GLU A 289 8.37 1.87 -19.50
N ALA A 290 7.30 1.44 -18.81
CA ALA A 290 7.42 0.36 -17.82
C ALA A 290 7.66 -1.02 -18.46
N PRO A 291 6.94 -1.47 -19.50
CA PRO A 291 7.07 -2.85 -19.98
C PRO A 291 8.49 -3.25 -20.42
N PRO A 292 9.25 -2.41 -21.16
CA PRO A 292 10.64 -2.73 -21.46
C PRO A 292 11.53 -2.86 -20.22
N LEU A 293 11.28 -2.05 -19.18
CA LEU A 293 12.04 -2.10 -17.93
C LEU A 293 11.79 -3.39 -17.16
N ILE A 294 10.55 -3.85 -17.09
CA ILE A 294 10.14 -5.03 -16.30
C ILE A 294 9.98 -6.30 -17.16
N SER A 295 10.61 -6.35 -18.35
CA SER A 295 10.44 -7.43 -19.33
C SER A 295 10.64 -8.83 -18.73
N SER A 296 11.68 -9.02 -17.91
CA SER A 296 11.97 -10.31 -17.25
C SER A 296 10.83 -10.77 -16.32
N ALA A 297 10.23 -9.84 -15.57
CA ALA A 297 9.06 -10.16 -14.74
C ALA A 297 7.85 -10.52 -15.61
N LEU A 298 7.62 -9.81 -16.73
CA LEU A 298 6.54 -10.12 -17.67
C LEU A 298 6.72 -11.50 -18.33
N GLN A 299 7.94 -11.88 -18.69
CA GLN A 299 8.26 -13.22 -19.19
C GLN A 299 7.90 -14.31 -18.16
N LYS A 300 8.19 -14.08 -16.88
CA LYS A 300 7.78 -14.98 -15.79
C LYS A 300 6.25 -15.03 -15.64
N LEU A 301 5.55 -13.91 -15.80
CA LEU A 301 4.07 -13.89 -15.78
C LEU A 301 3.46 -14.67 -16.95
N ILE A 302 4.06 -14.62 -18.14
CA ILE A 302 3.67 -15.46 -19.28
C ILE A 302 3.78 -16.94 -18.89
N PHE A 303 4.93 -17.33 -18.36
CA PHE A 303 5.14 -18.70 -17.89
C PHE A 303 4.10 -19.13 -16.85
N ILE A 304 3.89 -18.31 -15.82
CA ILE A 304 2.90 -18.55 -14.77
C ILE A 304 1.51 -18.74 -15.37
N SER A 305 1.07 -17.84 -16.26
CA SER A 305 -0.27 -17.90 -16.87
C SER A 305 -0.53 -19.21 -17.64
N LEU A 306 0.50 -19.71 -18.35
CA LEU A 306 0.43 -20.89 -19.22
C LEU A 306 0.73 -22.21 -18.49
N SER A 307 1.31 -22.15 -17.29
CA SER A 307 1.57 -23.33 -16.48
C SER A 307 0.26 -24.06 -16.16
N ARG A 308 0.21 -25.37 -16.39
CA ARG A 308 -0.98 -26.22 -16.15
C ARG A 308 -0.94 -26.94 -14.80
N ASP A 309 -0.01 -26.56 -13.92
CA ASP A 309 0.20 -27.24 -12.66
C ASP A 309 -0.97 -27.01 -11.70
N ASP A 310 -1.62 -28.11 -11.29
CA ASP A 310 -2.63 -28.19 -10.24
C ASP A 310 -3.83 -27.24 -10.36
N GLU A 311 -4.69 -27.47 -11.35
CA GLU A 311 -5.98 -26.75 -11.50
C GLU A 311 -6.93 -26.87 -10.30
N HIS A 312 -6.66 -27.81 -9.40
CA HIS A 312 -7.43 -27.98 -8.16
C HIS A 312 -7.06 -26.97 -7.08
N ASN A 313 -5.97 -26.21 -7.26
CA ASN A 313 -5.58 -25.17 -6.32
C ASN A 313 -6.20 -23.81 -6.71
N PRO A 314 -7.14 -23.26 -5.89
CA PRO A 314 -7.77 -21.99 -6.19
C PRO A 314 -6.78 -20.82 -6.20
N SER A 315 -5.75 -20.80 -5.34
CA SER A 315 -4.78 -19.69 -5.31
C SER A 315 -3.98 -19.61 -6.60
N ARG A 316 -3.50 -20.75 -7.09
CA ARG A 316 -2.79 -20.83 -8.38
C ARG A 316 -3.66 -20.40 -9.54
N THR A 317 -4.93 -20.81 -9.53
CA THR A 317 -5.88 -20.42 -10.58
C THR A 317 -6.11 -18.91 -10.59
N THR A 318 -6.26 -18.28 -9.43
CA THR A 318 -6.37 -16.81 -9.31
C THR A 318 -5.07 -16.10 -9.74
N VAL A 319 -3.90 -16.64 -9.40
CA VAL A 319 -2.60 -16.11 -9.85
C VAL A 319 -2.48 -16.18 -11.37
N ARG A 320 -2.86 -17.31 -11.98
CA ARG A 320 -2.87 -17.48 -13.44
C ARG A 320 -3.80 -16.48 -14.12
N ALA A 321 -5.02 -16.35 -13.61
CA ALA A 321 -5.98 -15.37 -14.13
C ALA A 321 -5.45 -13.94 -13.98
N SER A 322 -4.95 -13.57 -12.81
CA SER A 322 -4.43 -12.22 -12.58
C SER A 322 -3.19 -11.90 -13.42
N SER A 323 -2.29 -12.88 -13.61
CA SER A 323 -1.12 -12.74 -14.50
C SER A 323 -1.56 -12.60 -15.95
N GLY A 324 -2.55 -13.40 -16.37
CA GLY A 324 -3.16 -13.30 -17.69
C GLY A 324 -3.77 -11.93 -17.95
N ALA A 325 -4.40 -11.33 -16.94
CA ALA A 325 -5.10 -10.06 -17.06
C ALA A 325 -4.11 -8.89 -17.27
N ILE A 326 -2.97 -8.92 -16.57
CA ILE A 326 -1.84 -8.01 -16.81
C ILE A 326 -1.33 -8.12 -18.26
N LEU A 327 -1.21 -9.33 -18.80
CA LEU A 327 -0.78 -9.55 -20.19
C LEU A 327 -1.83 -9.08 -21.20
N ALA A 328 -3.11 -9.22 -20.86
CA ALA A 328 -4.22 -8.69 -21.65
C ALA A 328 -4.18 -7.16 -21.70
N ARG A 329 -4.02 -6.50 -20.54
CA ARG A 329 -3.81 -5.06 -20.43
C ARG A 329 -2.58 -4.62 -21.24
N LEU A 330 -1.46 -5.34 -21.14
CA LEU A 330 -0.26 -5.03 -21.91
C LEU A 330 -0.52 -5.06 -23.43
N LEU A 331 -1.24 -6.07 -23.93
CA LEU A 331 -1.62 -6.16 -25.35
C LEU A 331 -2.47 -4.96 -25.80
N VAL A 332 -3.44 -4.57 -24.98
CA VAL A 332 -4.35 -3.44 -25.27
C VAL A 332 -3.60 -2.11 -25.26
N MET A 333 -2.72 -1.90 -24.28
CA MET A 333 -2.06 -0.61 -24.07
C MET A 333 -0.75 -0.45 -24.85
N ASN A 334 -0.09 -1.56 -25.22
CA ASN A 334 1.14 -1.56 -25.99
C ASN A 334 1.30 -2.81 -26.87
N THR A 335 0.47 -2.89 -27.91
CA THR A 335 0.45 -4.03 -28.85
C THR A 335 1.81 -4.29 -29.51
N ASN A 336 2.58 -3.24 -29.79
CA ASN A 336 3.90 -3.35 -30.41
C ASN A 336 4.91 -4.06 -29.49
N PHE A 337 4.98 -3.64 -28.22
CA PHE A 337 5.85 -4.29 -27.25
C PHE A 337 5.39 -5.72 -26.96
N SER A 338 4.08 -5.97 -26.85
CA SER A 338 3.55 -7.34 -26.70
C SER A 338 3.98 -8.25 -27.85
N ALA A 339 3.92 -7.78 -29.09
CA ALA A 339 4.39 -8.56 -30.24
C ALA A 339 5.90 -8.87 -30.15
N GLN A 340 6.72 -7.90 -29.70
CA GLN A 340 8.15 -8.10 -29.49
C GLN A 340 8.44 -9.12 -28.38
N LEU A 341 7.79 -8.97 -27.22
CA LEU A 341 7.94 -9.84 -26.06
C LEU A 341 7.54 -11.29 -26.40
N LEU A 342 6.41 -11.48 -27.06
CA LEU A 342 5.90 -12.81 -27.43
C LEU A 342 6.75 -13.49 -28.53
N SER A 343 7.54 -12.71 -29.27
CA SER A 343 8.45 -13.21 -30.31
C SER A 343 9.89 -13.41 -29.80
N GLU A 344 10.15 -13.20 -28.51
CA GLU A 344 11.49 -13.24 -27.96
C GLU A 344 12.05 -14.68 -27.93
N PRO A 345 13.20 -14.96 -28.59
CA PRO A 345 13.70 -16.34 -28.73
C PRO A 345 14.02 -17.02 -27.39
N ALA A 346 14.53 -16.26 -26.42
CA ALA A 346 14.86 -16.78 -25.09
C ALA A 346 13.62 -17.25 -24.34
N LEU A 347 12.53 -16.48 -24.40
CA LEU A 347 11.24 -16.84 -23.81
C LEU A 347 10.70 -18.13 -24.43
N LEU A 348 10.67 -18.21 -25.77
CA LEU A 348 10.18 -19.39 -26.48
C LEU A 348 10.99 -20.64 -26.14
N ALA A 349 12.32 -20.52 -26.05
CA ALA A 349 13.19 -21.62 -25.64
C ALA A 349 12.89 -22.09 -24.20
N ASN A 350 12.70 -21.17 -23.26
CA ASN A 350 12.39 -21.50 -21.88
C ASN A 350 11.03 -22.23 -21.74
N ILE A 351 10.01 -21.78 -22.47
CA ILE A 351 8.67 -22.41 -22.48
C ILE A 351 8.71 -23.82 -23.09
N GLN A 352 9.50 -24.01 -24.15
CA GLN A 352 9.67 -25.34 -24.75
C GLN A 352 10.39 -26.31 -23.82
N GLN A 353 11.41 -25.84 -23.09
CA GLN A 353 12.16 -26.66 -22.13
C GLN A 353 11.32 -27.10 -20.93
N SER A 354 10.31 -26.32 -20.53
CA SER A 354 9.42 -26.65 -19.42
C SER A 354 8.29 -27.61 -19.78
N GLY A 355 8.25 -28.13 -21.00
CA GLY A 355 7.24 -29.09 -21.44
C GLY A 355 5.87 -28.49 -21.77
N ILE A 356 5.75 -27.16 -21.85
CA ILE A 356 4.52 -26.49 -22.31
C ILE A 356 4.45 -26.64 -23.84
N SER A 357 3.54 -27.49 -24.31
CA SER A 357 3.32 -27.69 -25.75
C SER A 357 2.62 -26.48 -26.36
N LEU A 358 3.38 -25.65 -27.06
CA LEU A 358 2.87 -24.58 -27.90
C LEU A 358 2.30 -25.23 -29.17
N LYS A 359 0.97 -25.42 -29.21
CA LYS A 359 0.29 -26.00 -30.38
C LYS A 359 0.43 -25.13 -31.64
N ASP A 360 0.42 -23.81 -31.45
CA ASP A 360 0.51 -22.81 -32.52
C ASP A 360 1.52 -21.70 -32.14
N ASN A 361 1.01 -20.52 -31.77
CA ASN A 361 1.76 -19.36 -31.32
C ASN A 361 1.48 -19.10 -29.82
N LEU A 362 2.44 -18.51 -29.13
CA LEU A 362 2.32 -18.06 -27.75
C LEU A 362 1.12 -17.13 -27.54
N LEU A 363 0.84 -16.21 -28.47
CA LEU A 363 -0.35 -15.35 -28.39
C LEU A 363 -1.64 -16.18 -28.38
N LEU A 364 -1.75 -17.19 -29.23
CA LEU A 364 -2.94 -18.05 -29.30
C LEU A 364 -3.09 -18.94 -28.08
N SER A 365 -1.98 -19.26 -27.42
CA SER A 365 -1.96 -19.96 -26.13
C SER A 365 -2.46 -19.05 -24.99
N LEU A 366 -2.13 -17.76 -25.04
CA LEU A 366 -2.68 -16.75 -24.14
C LEU A 366 -4.18 -16.52 -24.39
N VAL A 367 -4.61 -16.49 -25.66
CA VAL A 367 -6.03 -16.43 -26.03
C VAL A 367 -6.80 -17.62 -25.43
N ASP A 368 -6.28 -18.85 -25.57
CA ASP A 368 -6.89 -20.03 -24.95
C ASP A 368 -7.00 -19.88 -23.44
N MET A 369 -5.95 -19.36 -22.80
CA MET A 369 -5.92 -19.16 -21.35
C MET A 369 -6.92 -18.07 -20.90
N TRP A 370 -7.07 -16.97 -21.63
CA TRP A 370 -8.05 -15.93 -21.33
C TRP A 370 -9.48 -16.43 -21.45
N ILE A 371 -9.76 -17.25 -22.46
CA ILE A 371 -11.09 -17.88 -22.65
C ILE A 371 -11.34 -18.91 -21.53
N ASP A 372 -10.37 -19.77 -21.23
CA ASP A 372 -10.49 -20.83 -20.21
C ASP A 372 -10.62 -20.30 -18.77
N LYS A 373 -9.97 -19.18 -18.45
CA LYS A 373 -9.94 -18.62 -17.08
C LYS A 373 -10.81 -17.38 -16.89
N VAL A 374 -11.72 -17.07 -17.83
CA VAL A 374 -12.62 -15.91 -17.72
C VAL A 374 -13.48 -15.97 -16.45
N ASP A 375 -14.01 -17.15 -16.09
CA ASP A 375 -14.86 -17.32 -14.90
C ASP A 375 -14.11 -17.16 -13.57
N ASN A 376 -12.79 -17.32 -13.60
CA ASN A 376 -11.92 -17.18 -12.44
C ASN A 376 -11.40 -15.75 -12.25
N ALA A 377 -11.65 -14.86 -13.21
CA ALA A 377 -11.20 -13.48 -13.21
C ALA A 377 -12.21 -12.55 -12.51
N THR A 378 -11.70 -11.48 -11.91
CA THR A 378 -12.55 -10.43 -11.35
C THR A 378 -13.23 -9.63 -12.45
N ALA A 379 -14.19 -8.80 -12.03
CA ALA A 379 -14.90 -7.90 -12.91
C ALA A 379 -13.94 -7.12 -13.86
N ILE A 380 -12.95 -6.46 -13.28
CA ILE A 380 -12.02 -5.62 -14.05
C ILE A 380 -11.17 -6.46 -15.02
N GLN A 381 -10.72 -7.64 -14.58
CA GLN A 381 -9.85 -8.53 -15.35
C GLN A 381 -10.56 -9.18 -16.55
N GLN A 382 -11.84 -9.55 -16.40
CA GLN A 382 -12.63 -10.06 -17.52
C GLN A 382 -12.81 -8.99 -18.61
N LYS A 383 -12.95 -7.70 -18.23
CA LYS A 383 -12.95 -6.59 -19.20
C LYS A 383 -11.60 -6.46 -19.93
N GLU A 384 -10.48 -6.63 -19.22
CA GLU A 384 -9.14 -6.66 -19.83
C GLU A 384 -9.01 -7.80 -20.84
N TYR A 385 -9.47 -9.02 -20.50
CA TYR A 385 -9.52 -10.14 -21.42
C TYR A 385 -10.34 -9.83 -22.66
N ALA A 386 -11.56 -9.34 -22.48
CA ALA A 386 -12.46 -9.03 -23.59
C ALA A 386 -11.86 -7.97 -24.53
N MET A 387 -11.20 -6.93 -23.98
CA MET A 387 -10.49 -5.95 -24.81
C MET A 387 -9.29 -6.55 -25.53
N ALA A 388 -8.48 -7.37 -24.85
CA ALA A 388 -7.33 -8.01 -25.47
C ALA A 388 -7.75 -8.95 -26.60
N LEU A 389 -8.77 -9.78 -26.37
CA LEU A 389 -9.37 -10.65 -27.38
C LEU A 389 -9.90 -9.83 -28.57
N SER A 390 -10.53 -8.69 -28.30
CA SER A 390 -10.96 -7.76 -29.34
C SER A 390 -9.78 -7.21 -30.16
N VAL A 391 -8.68 -6.82 -29.51
CA VAL A 391 -7.46 -6.36 -30.20
C VAL A 391 -6.84 -7.48 -31.03
N VAL A 392 -6.86 -8.73 -30.55
CA VAL A 392 -6.36 -9.89 -31.32
C VAL A 392 -7.06 -10.04 -32.68
N LEU A 393 -8.35 -9.69 -32.79
CA LEU A 393 -9.09 -9.72 -34.06
C LEU A 393 -8.52 -8.78 -35.12
N THR A 394 -7.78 -7.74 -34.71
CA THR A 394 -7.14 -6.79 -35.63
C THR A 394 -5.75 -7.24 -36.08
N LEU A 395 -5.19 -8.27 -35.43
CA LEU A 395 -3.86 -8.78 -35.74
C LEU A 395 -3.95 -9.68 -36.97
N GLN A 396 -3.01 -9.51 -37.90
CA GLN A 396 -2.95 -10.28 -39.15
C GLN A 396 -2.41 -11.70 -38.94
N ILE A 397 -3.01 -12.46 -38.02
CA ILE A 397 -2.65 -13.84 -37.70
C ILE A 397 -3.70 -14.76 -38.31
N PRO A 398 -3.36 -15.58 -39.33
CA PRO A 398 -4.35 -16.41 -40.04
C PRO A 398 -5.19 -17.30 -39.13
N GLN A 399 -4.59 -17.83 -38.06
CA GLN A 399 -5.22 -18.75 -37.11
C GLN A 399 -6.26 -18.09 -36.19
N VAL A 400 -6.34 -16.75 -36.14
CA VAL A 400 -7.33 -16.04 -35.32
C VAL A 400 -8.75 -16.27 -35.84
N ILE A 401 -8.92 -16.39 -37.16
CA ILE A 401 -10.25 -16.60 -37.76
C ILE A 401 -10.87 -17.95 -37.35
N ASP A 402 -10.02 -18.95 -37.10
CA ASP A 402 -10.47 -20.29 -36.68
C ASP A 402 -10.98 -20.29 -35.23
N LYS A 403 -10.53 -19.34 -34.40
CA LYS A 403 -10.96 -19.14 -33.01
C LYS A 403 -12.04 -18.07 -32.85
N LEU A 404 -12.57 -17.53 -33.96
CA LEU A 404 -13.54 -16.43 -33.91
C LEU A 404 -14.80 -16.81 -33.10
N ASP A 405 -15.24 -18.06 -33.18
CA ASP A 405 -16.36 -18.56 -32.40
C ASP A 405 -16.05 -18.58 -30.90
N ASP A 406 -14.92 -19.16 -30.50
CA ASP A 406 -14.51 -19.23 -29.10
C ASP A 406 -14.34 -17.83 -28.49
N ILE A 407 -13.76 -16.90 -29.25
CA ILE A 407 -13.57 -15.51 -28.83
C ILE A 407 -14.92 -14.82 -28.60
N LEU A 408 -15.87 -14.96 -29.52
CA LEU A 408 -17.16 -14.26 -29.46
C LEU A 408 -18.19 -14.96 -28.55
N SER A 409 -18.00 -16.25 -28.27
CA SER A 409 -18.83 -17.05 -27.37
C SER A 409 -18.40 -16.95 -25.91
N GLY A 410 -17.16 -16.54 -25.61
CA GLY A 410 -16.76 -16.12 -24.26
C GLY A 410 -17.56 -14.90 -23.82
N ASP A 411 -17.85 -14.77 -22.51
CA ASP A 411 -18.78 -13.81 -21.87
C ASP A 411 -18.41 -12.30 -22.01
N ILE A 412 -17.91 -11.87 -23.17
CA ILE A 412 -17.61 -10.50 -23.60
C ILE A 412 -18.83 -9.57 -23.45
N THR A 413 -20.04 -10.11 -23.32
CA THR A 413 -21.31 -9.37 -23.30
C THR A 413 -21.97 -9.24 -21.92
N SER A 414 -21.40 -9.81 -20.85
CA SER A 414 -22.01 -9.68 -19.51
C SER A 414 -21.86 -8.25 -18.96
N SER A 415 -22.98 -7.64 -18.59
CA SER A 415 -23.15 -6.19 -18.45
C SER A 415 -23.03 -5.65 -17.01
N SER A 416 -22.18 -6.22 -16.15
CA SER A 416 -22.13 -5.83 -14.72
C SER A 416 -20.72 -5.44 -14.24
N TRP A 417 -20.19 -4.32 -14.74
CA TRP A 417 -18.85 -3.83 -14.37
C TRP A 417 -18.92 -2.54 -13.56
N LEU A 418 -19.59 -2.54 -12.39
CA LEU A 418 -19.54 -1.41 -11.46
C LEU A 418 -19.48 -1.92 -10.02
N GLY A 419 -18.27 -2.00 -9.46
CA GLY A 419 -18.02 -2.16 -8.04
C GLY A 419 -17.39 -0.89 -7.49
N ASN A 420 -18.07 -0.23 -6.56
CA ASN A 420 -17.61 1.01 -5.91
C ASN A 420 -17.34 0.70 -4.44
N ASP A 421 -16.07 0.58 -4.06
CA ASP A 421 -15.67 0.51 -2.65
C ASP A 421 -15.21 1.90 -2.18
N ASN A 422 -15.85 2.36 -1.10
CA ASN A 422 -15.63 3.68 -0.53
C ASN A 422 -15.42 3.54 0.98
N SER A 423 -14.22 3.86 1.49
CA SER A 423 -14.02 4.40 2.84
C SER A 423 -12.60 4.97 3.01
N GLY A 424 -12.49 6.12 3.67
CA GLY A 424 -11.22 6.66 4.23
C GLY A 424 -10.62 7.86 3.49
N TYR A 425 -10.49 8.99 4.20
CA TYR A 425 -9.79 10.19 3.72
C TYR A 425 -8.29 10.11 4.05
N SER A 426 -7.46 9.87 3.04
CA SER A 426 -6.03 10.26 3.02
C SER A 426 -5.63 10.65 1.59
N SER A 427 -4.58 11.46 1.44
CA SER A 427 -3.99 11.89 0.15
C SER A 427 -3.73 10.72 -0.80
N LYS A 428 -3.29 9.59 -0.23
CA LYS A 428 -3.07 8.30 -0.90
C LYS A 428 -4.36 7.75 -1.51
N PHE A 429 -5.47 7.75 -0.79
CA PHE A 429 -6.75 7.27 -1.33
C PHE A 429 -7.25 8.13 -2.48
N LEU A 430 -7.09 9.45 -2.42
CA LEU A 430 -7.53 10.34 -3.50
C LEU A 430 -6.74 10.12 -4.78
N LYS A 431 -5.39 10.06 -4.71
CA LYS A 431 -4.58 9.82 -5.91
C LYS A 431 -4.67 8.38 -6.40
N LYS A 432 -4.75 7.39 -5.51
CA LYS A 432 -5.04 5.98 -5.89
C LYS A 432 -6.37 5.86 -6.61
N ARG A 433 -7.41 6.55 -6.11
CA ARG A 433 -8.72 6.59 -6.76
C ARG A 433 -8.65 7.29 -8.11
N GLN A 434 -8.01 8.45 -8.20
CA GLN A 434 -7.81 9.14 -9.49
C GLN A 434 -7.06 8.28 -10.50
N ALA A 435 -5.97 7.60 -10.09
CA ALA A 435 -5.26 6.66 -10.94
C ALA A 435 -6.18 5.53 -11.42
N LYS A 436 -6.99 4.94 -10.53
CA LYS A 436 -7.97 3.89 -10.88
C LYS A 436 -9.11 4.38 -11.75
N ASP A 437 -9.54 5.63 -11.61
CA ASP A 437 -10.62 6.27 -12.38
C ASP A 437 -10.16 6.69 -13.78
N LEU A 438 -8.86 6.99 -13.93
CA LEU A 438 -8.20 7.33 -15.20
C LEU A 438 -7.77 6.11 -16.02
N ASP A 439 -8.12 4.90 -15.59
CA ASP A 439 -7.80 3.67 -16.33
C ASP A 439 -8.45 3.68 -17.72
N PRO A 440 -7.66 3.69 -18.82
CA PRO A 440 -8.19 3.72 -20.18
C PRO A 440 -9.12 2.54 -20.48
N ILE A 441 -8.83 1.36 -19.93
CA ILE A 441 -9.64 0.14 -20.12
C ILE A 441 -10.98 0.28 -19.38
N LYS A 442 -11.03 0.92 -18.22
CA LYS A 442 -12.31 1.17 -17.54
C LYS A 442 -13.17 2.19 -18.28
N GLN A 443 -12.57 3.23 -18.86
CA GLN A 443 -13.29 4.28 -19.57
C GLN A 443 -13.76 3.86 -20.96
N ALA A 444 -13.05 2.94 -21.62
CA ALA A 444 -13.40 2.51 -22.97
C ALA A 444 -14.70 1.67 -23.02
N SER A 445 -15.51 1.93 -24.05
CA SER A 445 -16.67 1.11 -24.40
C SER A 445 -16.20 -0.12 -25.17
N LEU A 446 -16.33 -1.28 -24.54
CA LEU A 446 -15.98 -2.57 -25.14
C LEU A 446 -16.80 -2.85 -26.41
N GLU A 447 -18.08 -2.49 -26.42
CA GLU A 447 -18.99 -2.71 -27.57
C GLU A 447 -18.52 -1.92 -28.79
N ASN A 448 -18.13 -0.66 -28.61
CA ASN A 448 -17.64 0.18 -29.70
C ASN A 448 -16.31 -0.36 -30.26
N ILE A 449 -15.37 -0.70 -29.38
CA ILE A 449 -14.07 -1.27 -29.78
C ILE A 449 -14.27 -2.61 -30.50
N LEU A 450 -15.12 -3.49 -29.98
CA LEU A 450 -15.42 -4.77 -30.60
C LEU A 450 -16.05 -4.61 -31.99
N ARG A 451 -16.99 -3.67 -32.15
CA ARG A 451 -17.63 -3.36 -33.43
C ARG A 451 -16.61 -2.90 -34.48
N GLU A 452 -15.67 -2.05 -34.11
CA GLU A 452 -14.61 -1.58 -35.00
C GLU A 452 -13.61 -2.69 -35.34
N ASN A 453 -13.19 -3.46 -34.34
CA ASN A 453 -12.22 -4.53 -34.51
C ASN A 453 -12.77 -5.71 -35.34
N LEU A 454 -14.08 -6.01 -35.24
CA LEU A 454 -14.73 -6.99 -36.12
C LEU A 454 -14.74 -6.54 -37.58
N LYS A 455 -14.95 -5.24 -37.86
CA LYS A 455 -14.85 -4.70 -39.22
C LYS A 455 -13.43 -4.80 -39.76
N ALA A 456 -12.42 -4.51 -38.92
CA ALA A 456 -11.02 -4.68 -39.29
C ALA A 456 -10.69 -6.16 -39.58
N CYS A 457 -11.17 -7.08 -38.74
CA CYS A 457 -11.02 -8.52 -38.95
C CYS A 457 -11.60 -8.99 -40.29
N ALA A 458 -12.84 -8.58 -40.61
CA ALA A 458 -13.46 -8.87 -41.90
C ALA A 458 -12.64 -8.31 -43.08
N ALA A 459 -12.11 -7.09 -42.94
CA ALA A 459 -11.26 -6.47 -43.96
C ALA A 459 -9.91 -7.21 -44.14
N HIS A 460 -9.33 -7.78 -43.08
CA HIS A 460 -8.06 -8.49 -43.14
C HIS A 460 -8.18 -9.90 -43.71
N HIS A 461 -9.23 -10.65 -43.36
CA HIS A 461 -9.38 -12.04 -43.76
C HIS A 461 -10.27 -12.24 -45.01
N GLY A 462 -11.04 -11.22 -45.38
CA GLY A 462 -12.00 -11.24 -46.48
C GLY A 462 -13.40 -11.62 -46.03
N ASP A 463 -14.43 -11.01 -46.63
CA ASP A 463 -15.82 -11.19 -46.20
C ASP A 463 -16.31 -12.64 -46.28
N SER A 464 -15.82 -13.44 -47.24
CA SER A 464 -16.27 -14.82 -47.41
C SER A 464 -15.80 -15.75 -46.28
N THR A 465 -14.53 -15.64 -45.87
CA THR A 465 -13.94 -16.43 -44.78
C THR A 465 -14.48 -15.98 -43.44
N PHE A 466 -14.63 -14.67 -43.25
CA PHE A 466 -15.22 -14.09 -42.04
C PHE A 466 -16.68 -14.50 -41.85
N ASN A 467 -17.52 -14.40 -42.89
CA ASN A 467 -18.91 -14.83 -42.81
C ASN A 467 -19.03 -16.35 -42.59
N ALA A 468 -18.13 -17.15 -43.15
CA ALA A 468 -18.09 -18.59 -42.88
C ALA A 468 -17.73 -18.88 -41.41
N ALA A 469 -16.80 -18.15 -40.82
CA ALA A 469 -16.45 -18.27 -39.40
C ALA A 469 -17.61 -17.83 -38.49
N ILE A 470 -18.25 -16.69 -38.77
CA ILE A 470 -19.44 -16.24 -38.04
C ILE A 470 -20.59 -17.25 -38.10
N SER A 471 -20.77 -17.94 -39.23
CA SER A 471 -21.83 -18.95 -39.37
C SER A 471 -21.65 -20.19 -38.49
N ARG A 472 -20.45 -20.39 -37.92
CA ARG A 472 -20.18 -21.49 -36.97
C ARG A 472 -20.60 -21.16 -35.54
N ILE A 473 -20.79 -19.88 -35.23
CA ILE A 473 -21.14 -19.40 -33.89
C ILE A 473 -22.50 -19.95 -33.46
N HIS A 474 -22.60 -20.38 -32.21
CA HIS A 474 -23.86 -20.86 -31.67
C HIS A 474 -24.94 -19.75 -31.75
N PRO A 475 -26.16 -20.04 -32.24
CA PRO A 475 -27.18 -19.02 -32.50
C PRO A 475 -27.54 -18.13 -31.30
N SER A 476 -27.45 -18.67 -30.07
CA SER A 476 -27.71 -17.89 -28.85
C SER A 476 -26.62 -16.86 -28.57
N SER A 477 -25.35 -17.24 -28.70
CA SER A 477 -24.20 -16.35 -28.51
C SER A 477 -24.18 -15.27 -29.60
N PHE A 478 -24.51 -15.64 -30.84
CA PHE A 478 -24.65 -14.70 -31.94
C PHE A 478 -25.79 -13.69 -31.72
N ALA A 479 -26.94 -14.12 -31.18
CA ALA A 479 -28.04 -13.21 -30.84
C ALA A 479 -27.67 -12.25 -29.69
N GLN A 480 -26.96 -12.72 -28.67
CA GLN A 480 -26.45 -11.89 -27.58
C GLN A 480 -25.44 -10.85 -28.09
N LEU A 481 -24.50 -11.28 -28.95
CA LEU A 481 -23.55 -10.39 -29.62
C LEU A 481 -24.27 -9.31 -30.45
N GLN A 482 -25.27 -9.69 -31.25
CA GLN A 482 -26.06 -8.73 -32.03
C GLN A 482 -26.83 -7.76 -31.13
N GLN A 483 -27.39 -8.24 -30.01
CA GLN A 483 -28.09 -7.40 -29.06
C GLN A 483 -27.15 -6.37 -28.42
N ALA A 484 -25.99 -6.80 -27.92
CA ALA A 484 -24.97 -5.93 -27.33
C ALA A 484 -24.43 -4.90 -28.34
N LEU A 485 -24.16 -5.33 -29.58
CA LEU A 485 -23.69 -4.44 -30.65
C LEU A 485 -24.78 -3.50 -31.17
N ASN A 486 -26.06 -3.71 -30.87
CA ASN A 486 -27.16 -2.83 -31.29
C ASN A 486 -27.67 -1.93 -30.14
N SER A 487 -27.36 -2.24 -28.88
CA SER A 487 -27.74 -1.45 -27.71
C SER A 487 -26.81 -0.27 -27.39
N ALA A 488 -25.68 -0.15 -28.11
CA ALA A 488 -24.62 0.83 -27.90
C ALA A 488 -24.66 2.03 -28.86
#